data_AF-A0A7S0DZS2-F1
#
_entry.id   AF-A0A7S0DZS2-F1
#
_cell.length_a   1.000
_cell.length_b   1.000
_cell.length_c   1.000
_cell.angle_alpha   90.00
_cell.angle_beta   90.00
_cell.angle_gamma   90.00
#
_symmetry.space_group_name_H-M   'P 1'
#
loop_
_entity.id
_entity.type
_entity.pdbx_description
1 polymer ?
#
loop_
_entity_poly.entity_id
_entity_poly.type
_entity_poly.pdbx_seq_one_letter_code
_entity_poly.pdbx_strand_id
1 'polypeptide(L)'
;EEQISWSNFFEGKRGKDGKQGTPACKVVPGGESLLLYMEGNDSFFVLNFKRRISFSVRMPAGKRINELYPMESSHWILRDTEGNVFYGDLSSMASKEQGEQGEQGGK
;
A
#
# COMPACT_ATOMS: atom_id res chain seq x y z
N GLU A 1 18.07 -7.22 22.26
CA GLU A 1 17.14 -7.41 21.13
C GLU A 1 17.50 -6.38 20.08
N GLU A 2 18.04 -6.79 18.94
CA GLU A 2 18.40 -5.88 17.84
C GLU A 2 17.12 -5.45 17.12
N GLN A 3 16.82 -4.16 17.18
CA GLN A 3 15.70 -3.55 16.46
C GLN A 3 16.04 -3.55 14.96
N ILE A 4 15.54 -4.54 14.23
CA ILE A 4 15.62 -4.59 12.77
C ILE A 4 14.78 -3.43 12.21
N SER A 5 15.45 -2.39 11.70
CA SER A 5 14.79 -1.30 10.97
C SER A 5 14.51 -1.77 9.54
N TRP A 6 13.29 -2.23 9.28
CA TRP A 6 12.83 -2.77 7.99
C TRP A 6 12.68 -1.71 6.87
N SER A 7 13.10 -0.47 7.10
CA SER A 7 12.73 0.69 6.31
C SER A 7 13.35 0.79 4.90
N ASN A 8 14.33 -0.03 4.52
CA ASN A 8 15.15 0.23 3.32
C ASN A 8 15.29 -0.97 2.35
N PHE A 9 14.25 -1.77 2.12
CA PHE A 9 14.40 -3.00 1.31
C PHE A 9 14.41 -2.82 -0.23
N PHE A 10 14.30 -1.59 -0.75
CA PHE A 10 14.37 -1.35 -2.20
C PHE A 10 15.34 -0.22 -2.52
N GLU A 11 16.62 -0.57 -2.59
CA GLU A 11 17.70 0.28 -3.06
C GLU A 11 17.48 0.57 -4.55
N GLY A 12 17.10 1.80 -4.88
CA GLY A 12 16.86 2.25 -6.25
C GLY A 12 18.15 2.24 -7.08
N LYS A 13 18.02 1.93 -8.36
CA LYS A 13 19.16 1.96 -9.30
C LYS A 13 19.77 3.37 -9.34
N ARG A 14 21.08 3.48 -9.13
CA ARG A 14 21.84 4.73 -9.37
C ARG A 14 21.64 5.18 -10.82
N GLY A 15 21.22 6.42 -11.01
CA GLY A 15 21.23 7.06 -12.33
C GLY A 15 22.66 7.24 -12.84
N LYS A 16 22.82 7.44 -14.16
CA LYS A 16 24.12 7.67 -14.83
C LYS A 16 24.90 8.87 -14.28
N ASP A 17 24.26 9.73 -13.48
CA ASP A 17 24.81 10.98 -12.98
C ASP A 17 25.36 10.87 -11.54
N GLY A 18 25.42 9.66 -10.99
CA GLY A 18 25.88 9.43 -9.60
C GLY A 18 24.90 9.91 -8.51
N LYS A 19 23.80 10.56 -8.89
CA LYS A 19 22.72 10.94 -7.97
C LYS A 19 21.86 9.73 -7.64
N GLN A 20 21.60 9.53 -6.35
CA GLN A 20 20.69 8.51 -5.83
C GLN A 20 19.26 8.89 -6.24
N GLY A 21 18.83 8.46 -7.43
CA GLY A 21 17.43 8.50 -7.81
C GLY A 21 16.78 7.27 -7.21
N THR A 22 16.11 7.40 -6.07
CA THR A 22 15.50 6.23 -5.43
C THR A 22 14.08 6.54 -5.01
N PRO A 23 13.07 6.11 -5.79
CA PRO A 23 11.79 5.80 -5.17
C PRO A 23 12.04 4.59 -4.26
N ALA A 24 12.31 4.84 -2.98
CA ALA A 24 12.39 3.79 -1.98
C ALA A 24 10.96 3.29 -1.75
N CYS A 25 10.69 2.04 -2.13
CA CYS A 25 9.47 1.38 -1.71
C CYS A 25 9.56 1.17 -0.19
N LYS A 26 8.69 1.85 0.54
CA LYS A 26 8.55 1.78 1.99
C LYS A 26 7.63 0.61 2.32
N VAL A 27 8.07 -0.23 3.25
CA VAL A 27 7.32 -1.39 3.74
C VAL A 27 6.88 -1.13 5.17
N VAL A 28 5.59 -1.29 5.43
CA VAL A 28 4.96 -0.93 6.69
C VAL A 28 4.13 -2.11 7.21
N PRO A 29 4.42 -2.65 8.41
CA PRO A 29 3.69 -3.78 8.97
C PRO A 29 2.35 -3.35 9.56
N GLY A 30 1.23 -3.89 9.05
CA GLY A 30 -0.12 -3.59 9.50
C GLY A 30 -0.89 -4.81 9.98
N GLY A 31 -0.65 -5.20 11.23
CA GLY A 31 -1.26 -6.37 11.86
C GLY A 31 -1.03 -7.63 11.05
N GLU A 32 -2.05 -8.07 10.30
CA GLU A 32 -2.04 -9.27 9.47
C GLU A 32 -1.62 -9.00 8.00
N SER A 33 -1.22 -7.77 7.68
CA SER A 33 -0.87 -7.34 6.33
C SER A 33 0.48 -6.61 6.27
N LEU A 34 1.13 -6.64 5.11
CA LEU A 34 2.18 -5.68 4.76
C LEU A 34 1.61 -4.62 3.82
N LEU A 35 1.89 -3.36 4.09
CA LEU A 35 1.57 -2.23 3.23
C LEU A 35 2.85 -1.78 2.54
N LEU A 36 2.82 -1.67 1.22
CA LEU A 36 3.96 -1.27 0.40
C LEU A 36 3.61 -0.01 -0.38
N TYR A 37 4.39 1.05 -0.24
CA TYR A 37 4.11 2.30 -0.94
C TYR A 37 5.39 3.02 -1.35
N MET A 38 5.27 3.92 -2.32
CA MET A 38 6.30 4.88 -2.67
C MET A 38 5.78 6.28 -2.35
N GLU A 39 6.62 7.10 -1.73
CA GLU A 39 6.29 8.50 -1.51
C GLU A 39 6.06 9.21 -2.86
N GLY A 40 5.02 10.02 -2.94
CA GLY A 40 4.62 10.71 -4.17
C GLY A 40 3.75 9.88 -5.13
N ASN A 41 3.49 8.59 -4.85
CA ASN A 41 2.54 7.80 -5.64
C ASN A 41 1.08 8.10 -5.29
N ASP A 42 0.14 7.69 -6.14
CA ASP A 42 -1.31 7.74 -5.88
C ASP A 42 -1.88 6.39 -5.41
N SER A 43 -1.04 5.42 -5.09
CA SER A 43 -1.50 4.10 -4.67
C SER A 43 -0.47 3.39 -3.81
N PHE A 44 -0.97 2.48 -2.99
CA PHE A 44 -0.18 1.55 -2.20
C PHE A 44 -0.70 0.13 -2.37
N PHE A 45 0.17 -0.84 -2.17
CA PHE A 45 -0.13 -2.26 -2.29
C PHE A 45 -0.31 -2.88 -0.92
N VAL A 46 -1.25 -3.82 -0.82
CA VAL A 46 -1.58 -4.54 0.41
C VAL A 46 -1.34 -6.01 0.17
N LEU A 47 -0.52 -6.63 1.01
CA LEU A 47 -0.31 -8.08 1.09
C LEU A 47 -0.95 -8.59 2.37
N ASN A 48 -2.11 -9.26 2.30
CA ASN A 48 -2.77 -9.82 3.48
C ASN A 48 -2.45 -11.32 3.60
N PHE A 49 -1.66 -11.71 4.60
CA PHE A 49 -1.16 -13.08 4.73
C PHE A 49 -2.23 -14.05 5.21
N LYS A 50 -3.12 -13.61 6.09
CA LYS A 50 -4.19 -14.45 6.64
C LYS A 50 -5.17 -14.87 5.56
N ARG A 51 -5.55 -13.92 4.70
CA ARG A 51 -6.49 -14.15 3.60
C ARG A 51 -5.81 -14.63 2.33
N ARG A 52 -4.48 -14.57 2.26
CA ARG A 52 -3.66 -14.94 1.09
C ARG A 52 -4.08 -14.18 -0.18
N ILE A 53 -4.35 -12.90 -0.03
CA ILE A 53 -4.75 -12.00 -1.12
C ILE A 53 -3.80 -10.82 -1.21
N SER A 54 -3.78 -10.19 -2.38
CA SER A 54 -3.02 -8.98 -2.61
C SER A 54 -3.78 -8.02 -3.51
N PHE A 55 -3.85 -6.75 -3.15
CA PHE A 55 -4.58 -5.75 -3.93
C PHE A 55 -3.95 -4.36 -3.80
N SER A 56 -4.28 -3.48 -4.75
CA SER A 56 -3.84 -2.08 -4.75
C SER A 56 -4.96 -1.17 -4.27
N VAL A 57 -4.62 -0.24 -3.39
CA VAL A 57 -5.52 0.82 -2.94
C VAL A 57 -5.11 2.13 -3.60
N ARG A 58 -6.03 2.73 -4.36
CA ARG A 58 -5.81 3.99 -5.05
C ARG A 58 -6.35 5.16 -4.24
N MET A 59 -5.55 6.21 -4.17
CA MET A 59 -5.87 7.49 -3.56
C MET A 59 -6.92 8.26 -4.38
N PRO A 60 -7.68 9.17 -3.74
CA PRO A 60 -8.50 10.14 -4.47
C PRO A 60 -7.67 10.90 -5.52
N ALA A 61 -8.34 11.29 -6.61
CA ALA A 61 -7.68 11.97 -7.73
C ALA A 61 -6.91 13.21 -7.26
N GLY A 62 -5.66 13.34 -7.73
CA GLY A 62 -4.77 14.44 -7.37
C GLY A 62 -4.04 14.31 -6.03
N LYS A 63 -4.34 13.28 -5.22
CA LYS A 63 -3.69 13.06 -3.93
C LYS A 63 -2.52 12.11 -4.04
N ARG A 64 -1.43 12.42 -3.36
CA ARG A 64 -0.18 11.64 -3.35
C ARG A 64 0.23 11.24 -1.95
N ILE A 65 0.72 10.02 -1.77
CA ILE A 65 1.10 9.47 -0.47
C ILE A 65 2.37 10.16 0.03
N ASN A 66 2.34 10.68 1.25
CA ASN A 66 3.54 11.13 1.95
C ASN A 66 3.95 10.08 3.00
N GLU A 67 3.03 9.77 3.91
CA GLU A 67 3.25 8.84 5.01
C GLU A 67 2.07 7.87 5.13
N LEU A 68 2.36 6.60 5.37
CA LEU A 68 1.36 5.55 5.61
C LEU A 68 1.64 4.90 6.95
N TYR A 69 0.63 4.91 7.82
CA TYR A 69 0.68 4.36 9.16
C TYR A 69 -0.25 3.15 9.25
N PRO A 70 0.28 2.00 9.68
CA PRO A 70 -0.55 0.84 9.93
C PRO A 70 -1.24 0.97 11.28
N MET A 71 -2.38 0.31 11.46
CA MET A 71 -2.97 0.10 12.77
C MET A 71 -2.95 -1.40 13.12
N GLU A 72 -3.21 -1.76 14.38
CA GLU A 72 -3.20 -3.16 14.87
C GLU A 72 -4.22 -4.09 14.18
N SER A 73 -5.07 -3.56 13.29
CA SER A 73 -6.17 -4.25 12.63
C SER A 73 -6.12 -4.06 11.10
N SER A 74 -7.23 -4.31 10.39
CA SER A 74 -7.36 -4.04 8.94
C SER A 74 -7.34 -2.55 8.57
N HIS A 75 -7.04 -1.66 9.53
CA HIS A 75 -7.11 -0.22 9.37
C HIS A 75 -5.75 0.40 9.06
N TRP A 76 -5.78 1.51 8.34
CA TRP A 76 -4.61 2.32 8.02
C TRP A 76 -4.96 3.80 8.05
N ILE A 77 -3.96 4.61 8.37
CA ILE A 77 -4.01 6.07 8.33
C ILE A 77 -2.96 6.52 7.32
N LEU A 78 -3.32 7.44 6.45
CA LEU A 78 -2.42 7.99 5.45
C LEU A 78 -2.42 9.51 5.54
N ARG A 79 -1.24 10.10 5.44
CA ARG A 79 -1.06 11.53 5.23
C ARG A 79 -0.60 11.77 3.80
N ASP A 80 -1.28 12.68 3.10
CA ASP A 80 -0.86 13.08 1.75
C ASP A 80 0.23 14.17 1.79
N THR A 81 0.73 14.56 0.61
CA THR A 81 1.74 15.61 0.48
C THR A 81 1.25 17.02 0.83
N GLU A 82 -0.06 17.23 0.92
CA GLU A 82 -0.69 18.49 1.31
C GLU A 82 -1.01 18.53 2.83
N GLY A 83 -0.73 17.44 3.56
CA GLY A 83 -1.03 17.31 4.99
C GLY A 83 -2.45 16.83 5.30
N ASN A 84 -3.26 16.49 4.30
CA ASN A 84 -4.57 15.89 4.52
C ASN A 84 -4.42 14.46 5.07
N VAL A 85 -5.31 14.08 5.97
CA VAL A 85 -5.32 12.76 6.61
C VAL A 85 -6.49 11.94 6.10
N PHE A 86 -6.20 10.73 5.63
CA PHE A 86 -7.17 9.75 5.15
C PHE A 86 -7.13 8.51 6.04
N TYR A 87 -8.28 7.87 6.19
CA TYR A 87 -8.44 6.63 6.92
C TYR A 87 -9.10 5.61 6.00
N GLY A 88 -8.69 4.35 6.12
CA GLY A 88 -9.36 3.26 5.44
C GLY A 88 -9.38 1.97 6.23
N ASP A 89 -10.30 1.10 5.83
CA ASP A 89 -10.49 -0.24 6.38
C ASP A 89 -10.45 -1.27 5.26
N LEU A 90 -9.53 -2.23 5.39
CA LEU A 90 -9.32 -3.34 4.47
C LEU A 90 -10.29 -4.51 4.70
N SER A 91 -11.12 -4.48 5.75
CA SER A 91 -12.07 -5.55 6.08
C SER A 91 -13.07 -5.83 4.96
N SER A 92 -13.56 -4.76 4.33
CA SER A 92 -14.61 -4.77 3.29
C SER A 92 -14.08 -5.06 1.88
N MET A 93 -12.83 -4.75 1.60
CA MET A 93 -12.24 -4.85 0.25
C MET A 93 -12.08 -6.30 -0.19
N ALA A 94 -11.90 -7.21 0.76
CA ALA A 94 -11.60 -8.59 0.45
C ALA A 94 -12.85 -9.49 0.27
N SER A 95 -14.04 -8.90 0.29
CA SER A 95 -15.29 -9.56 -0.10
C SER A 95 -15.68 -9.32 -1.56
N LYS A 96 -14.97 -8.44 -2.29
CA LYS A 96 -15.34 -8.05 -3.67
C LYS A 96 -14.63 -8.82 -4.79
N GLU A 97 -13.56 -9.57 -4.51
CA GLU A 97 -12.82 -10.31 -5.54
C GLU A 97 -13.42 -11.69 -5.91
N GLN A 98 -14.57 -12.09 -5.36
CA GLN A 98 -15.26 -13.35 -5.71
C GLN A 98 -16.60 -13.19 -6.44
N GLY A 99 -16.96 -11.98 -6.89
CA GLY A 99 -18.33 -11.66 -7.32
C GLY A 99 -18.58 -11.29 -8.78
N GLU A 100 -17.60 -11.39 -9.69
CA GLU A 100 -17.81 -11.04 -11.12
C GLU A 100 -17.22 -12.09 -12.08
N GLN A 101 -17.67 -13.34 -11.94
CA GLN A 101 -17.67 -14.30 -13.06
C GLN A 101 -18.96 -15.12 -13.00
N GLY A 102 -19.95 -14.73 -13.82
CA GLY A 102 -21.07 -15.60 -14.14
C GLY A 102 -22.41 -14.89 -14.25
N GLU A 103 -22.68 -14.25 -15.40
CA GLU A 103 -23.94 -14.40 -16.14
C GLU A 103 -23.89 -13.58 -17.44
N GLN A 104 -23.34 -14.17 -18.50
CA GLN A 104 -23.86 -13.94 -19.85
C GLN A 104 -23.98 -15.30 -20.52
N GLY A 105 -25.14 -15.92 -20.30
CA GLY A 105 -25.52 -17.18 -20.91
C GLY A 105 -27.03 -17.32 -20.96
N GLY A 106 -27.63 -16.97 -22.10
CA GLY A 106 -28.92 -17.49 -22.57
C GLY A 106 -30.16 -16.65 -22.25
N LYS A 107 -30.73 -15.99 -23.26
CA LYS A 107 -31.65 -16.57 -24.24
C LYS A 107 -31.79 -15.65 -25.44
#